data_AF-A0A7X4GGZ2-F1
#
_entry.id   AF-A0A7X4GGZ2-F1
#
_cell.length_a   1.000
_cell.length_b   1.000
_cell.length_c   1.000
_cell.angle_alpha   90.00
_cell.angle_beta   90.00
_cell.angle_gamma   90.00
#
_symmetry.space_group_name_H-M   'P 1'
#
loop_
_entity.id
_entity.type
_entity.pdbx_description
1 polymer ?
#
loop_
_entity_poly.entity_id
_entity_poly.type
_entity_poly.pdbx_seq_one_letter_code
_entity_poly.pdbx_strand_id
1 'polypeptide(L)' 'MTLGAKEDAVAQDRGQAARPTLESVRTRMAEAGISAPDACTAGVLANLIVLQDHVATLRAFALDPRSASAMRFEA' A
#
# COMPACT_ATOMS: atom_id res chain seq x y z
N MET A 1 -32.69 -11.81 -28.14
CA MET A 1 -31.28 -11.65 -28.56
C MET A 1 -30.92 -10.19 -28.33
N THR A 2 -30.35 -9.88 -27.17
CA THR A 2 -29.71 -8.60 -26.83
C THR A 2 -28.98 -8.83 -25.50
N LEU A 3 -27.70 -9.17 -25.61
CA LEU A 3 -26.77 -9.26 -24.49
C LEU A 3 -26.62 -7.86 -23.90
N GLY A 4 -27.16 -7.65 -22.71
CA GLY A 4 -26.73 -6.55 -21.85
C GLY A 4 -25.37 -6.91 -21.28
N ALA A 5 -24.33 -6.21 -21.75
CA ALA A 5 -23.04 -6.17 -21.08
C ALA A 5 -23.24 -5.55 -19.70
N LYS A 6 -23.60 -6.38 -18.72
CA LYS A 6 -23.27 -6.11 -17.34
C LYS A 6 -21.79 -6.41 -17.26
N GLU A 7 -20.98 -5.36 -17.37
CA GLU A 7 -19.61 -5.39 -16.89
C GLU A 7 -19.65 -6.01 -15.50
N ASP A 8 -19.21 -7.26 -15.45
CA ASP A 8 -18.96 -7.98 -14.22
C ASP A 8 -18.08 -7.07 -13.37
N ALA A 9 -18.72 -6.55 -12.32
CA ALA A 9 -18.08 -6.00 -11.15
C ALA A 9 -17.23 -7.12 -10.55
N VAL A 10 -16.05 -7.34 -11.12
CA VAL A 10 -15.03 -8.19 -10.51
C VAL A 10 -14.50 -7.37 -9.35
N ALA A 11 -15.08 -7.65 -8.19
CA ALA A 11 -14.49 -7.35 -6.89
C ALA A 11 -13.05 -7.87 -6.90
N GLN A 12 -12.11 -6.99 -7.20
CA GLN A 12 -10.68 -7.22 -7.03
C GLN A 12 -10.29 -6.85 -5.61
N ASP A 13 -11.01 -7.41 -4.63
CA ASP A 13 -10.65 -7.33 -3.22
C ASP A 13 -9.68 -8.47 -2.89
N ARG A 14 -8.40 -8.23 -3.20
CA ARG A 14 -7.28 -9.03 -2.70
C ARG A 14 -6.22 -8.11 -2.09
N GLY A 15 -6.59 -7.28 -1.11
CA GLY A 15 -5.65 -6.65 -0.18
C GLY A 15 -4.45 -5.93 -0.79
N GLN A 16 -4.50 -5.54 -2.06
CA GLN A 16 -3.40 -4.92 -2.78
C GLN A 16 -3.59 -3.42 -2.56
N ALA A 17 -2.77 -2.85 -1.68
CA ALA A 17 -2.83 -1.42 -1.41
C ALA A 17 -2.75 -0.65 -2.73
N ALA A 18 -3.60 0.37 -2.91
CA ALA A 18 -3.52 1.22 -4.09
C ALA A 18 -2.11 1.82 -4.21
N ARG A 19 -1.55 1.85 -5.43
CA ARG A 19 -0.22 2.42 -5.67
C ARG A 19 -0.24 3.91 -5.27
N PRO A 20 0.76 4.40 -4.52
CA PRO A 20 0.75 5.79 -4.07
C PRO A 20 0.85 6.75 -5.25
N THR A 21 0.17 7.88 -5.12
CA THR A 21 0.27 9.05 -6.01
C THR A 21 0.93 10.21 -5.28
N LEU A 22 1.46 11.20 -6.01
CA LEU A 22 2.04 12.41 -5.40
C LEU A 22 1.06 13.11 -4.45
N GLU A 23 -0.21 13.21 -4.86
CA GLU A 23 -1.26 13.82 -4.05
C GLU A 23 -1.49 13.02 -2.75
N SER A 24 -1.62 11.69 -2.85
CA SER A 24 -1.80 10.84 -1.68
C SER A 24 -0.61 10.92 -0.71
N VAL A 25 0.62 11.01 -1.22
CA VAL A 25 1.83 11.15 -0.40
C VAL A 25 1.83 12.49 0.33
N ARG A 26 1.52 13.59 -0.37
CA ARG A 26 1.42 14.93 0.24
C ARG A 26 0.37 14.95 1.36
N THR A 27 -0.82 14.42 1.09
CA THR A 27 -1.90 14.35 2.09
C THR A 27 -1.48 13.53 3.31
N ARG A 28 -0.89 12.35 3.10
CA ARG A 28 -0.43 11.49 4.20
C ARG A 28 0.72 12.10 5.01
N MET A 29 1.64 12.81 4.37
CA MET A 29 2.70 13.53 5.07
C MET A 29 2.13 14.64 5.96
N ALA A 30 1.15 15.40 5.45
CA ALA A 30 0.47 16.43 6.24
C ALA A 30 -0.33 15.83 7.42
N GLU A 31 -1.07 14.75 7.20
CA GLU A 31 -1.80 14.03 8.26
C GLU A 31 -0.87 13.50 9.36
N ALA A 32 0.35 13.06 8.98
CA ALA A 32 1.37 12.60 9.90
C ALA A 32 2.14 13.75 10.60
N GLY A 33 1.81 15.02 10.30
CA GLY A 33 2.53 16.18 10.83
C GLY A 33 3.97 16.31 10.31
N ILE A 34 4.30 15.65 9.19
CA ILE A 34 5.63 15.69 8.58
C ILE A 34 5.73 16.95 7.72
N SER A 35 6.53 17.91 8.16
CA SER A 35 6.88 19.09 7.37
C SER A 35 8.15 18.82 6.57
N ALA A 36 8.06 18.84 5.24
CA ALA A 36 9.19 18.70 4.33
C ALA A 36 9.01 19.62 3.11
N PRO A 37 10.10 20.07 2.47
CA PRO A 37 10.00 20.82 1.22
C PRO A 37 9.28 20.03 0.14
N ASP A 38 8.47 20.70 -0.69
CA ASP A 38 7.69 20.05 -1.76
C ASP A 38 8.56 19.22 -2.72
N ALA A 39 9.80 19.67 -2.97
CA ALA A 39 10.78 18.97 -3.80
C ALA A 39 11.08 17.53 -3.30
N CYS A 40 10.90 17.26 -2.02
CA CYS A 40 11.10 15.93 -1.44
C CYS A 40 9.98 14.94 -1.79
N THR A 41 8.77 15.42 -2.10
CA THR A 41 7.58 14.58 -2.33
C THR A 41 7.80 13.54 -3.43
N ALA A 42 8.47 13.93 -4.52
CA ALA A 42 8.78 13.02 -5.62
C ALA A 42 9.73 11.88 -5.20
N GLY A 43 10.74 12.19 -4.37
CA GLY A 43 11.66 11.20 -3.82
C GLY A 43 10.96 10.25 -2.83
N VAL A 44 10.08 10.79 -1.98
CA VAL A 44 9.26 9.99 -1.07
C VAL A 44 8.38 9.02 -1.85
N LEU A 45 7.69 9.50 -2.90
CA LEU A 45 6.87 8.65 -3.76
C LEU A 45 7.68 7.52 -4.39
N ALA A 46 8.85 7.82 -4.96
CA ALA A 46 9.71 6.80 -5.59
C ALA A 46 10.11 5.70 -4.59
N ASN A 47 10.49 6.09 -3.37
CA ASN A 47 10.85 5.13 -2.31
C ASN A 47 9.65 4.28 -1.89
N LEU A 48 8.46 4.87 -1.73
CA LEU A 48 7.25 4.15 -1.33
C LEU A 48 6.82 3.12 -2.38
N ILE A 49 6.97 3.43 -3.66
CA ILE A 49 6.71 2.48 -4.76
C ILE A 49 7.59 1.24 -4.63
N VAL A 50 8.90 1.43 -4.44
CA VAL A 50 9.85 0.31 -4.28
C VAL A 50 9.51 -0.53 -3.04
N LEU A 51 9.20 0.13 -1.92
CA LEU A 51 8.79 -0.56 -0.69
C LEU A 51 7.50 -1.36 -0.89
N GLN A 52 6.53 -0.83 -1.62
CA GLN A 52 5.30 -1.55 -1.93
C GLN A 52 5.56 -2.80 -2.77
N ASP A 53 6.45 -2.73 -3.76
CA ASP A 53 6.83 -3.88 -4.60
C ASP A 53 7.56 -4.96 -3.76
N HIS A 54 8.41 -4.54 -2.81
CA HIS A 54 9.03 -5.46 -1.85
C HIS A 54 8.00 -6.11 -0.91
N VAL A 55 7.05 -5.34 -0.37
CA VAL A 55 5.98 -5.89 0.47
C VAL A 55 5.10 -6.86 -0.31
N ALA A 56 4.81 -6.58 -1.58
CA ALA A 56 4.07 -7.51 -2.44
C ALA A 56 4.81 -8.85 -2.60
N THR A 57 6.13 -8.80 -2.74
CA THR A 57 6.98 -10.00 -2.78
C THR A 57 6.92 -10.77 -1.46
N LEU A 58 6.97 -10.07 -0.32
CA LEU A 58 6.92 -10.70 1.02
C LEU A 58 5.54 -11.32 1.33
N ARG A 59 4.44 -10.69 0.89
CA ARG A 59 3.08 -11.21 1.08
C ARG A 59 2.81 -12.51 0.33
N ALA A 60 3.61 -12.82 -0.70
CA ALA A 60 3.53 -14.11 -1.36
C ALA A 60 3.96 -15.28 -0.44
N PHE A 61 4.71 -15.00 0.63
CA PHE A 61 5.01 -15.98 1.66
C PHE A 61 3.85 -16.04 2.66
N ALA A 62 3.28 -17.23 2.85
CA ALA A 62 2.24 -17.44 3.85
C ALA A 62 2.82 -17.14 5.24
N LEU A 63 2.29 -16.11 5.90
CA LEU A 63 2.63 -15.80 7.28
C LEU A 63 2.04 -16.92 8.16
N ASP A 64 2.90 -17.71 8.81
CA ASP A 64 2.46 -18.62 9.87
C ASP A 64 1.82 -17.78 10.98
N PRO A 65 0.59 -18.09 11.43
CA PRO A 65 -0.07 -17.39 12.54
C PRO A 65 0.78 -17.32 13.83
N ARG A 66 1.70 -18.27 14.04
CA ARG A 66 2.66 -18.28 15.16
C ARG A 66 3.86 -17.33 14.97
N SER A 67 4.02 -16.77 13.77
CA SER A 67 5.04 -15.76 13.45
C SER A 67 4.55 -14.32 13.71
N ALA A 68 3.38 -14.17 14.34
CA ALA A 68 2.87 -12.88 14.77
C ALA A 68 3.84 -12.24 15.78
N SER A 69 4.65 -11.31 15.26
CA SER A 69 5.69 -10.49 15.90
C SER A 69 6.99 -11.21 16.32
N ALA A 70 8.08 -10.88 15.62
CA ALA A 70 9.45 -11.18 16.07
C ALA A 70 9.82 -10.45 17.38
N MET A 71 9.04 -9.44 17.78
CA MET A 71 9.15 -8.78 19.07
C MET A 71 8.00 -9.22 19.98
N ARG A 72 8.31 -10.03 20.99
CA ARG A 72 7.47 -10.21 22.18
C ARG A 72 7.81 -9.08 23.14
N PHE A 73 6.84 -8.25 23.49
CA PHE A 73 6.98 -7.30 24.58
C PHE A 73 6.65 -8.04 25.88
N GLU A 74 7.67 -8.27 26.72
CA GLU A 74 7.44 -8.67 28.12
C GLU A 74 7.19 -7.39 28.94
N ALA A 75 6.13 -7.43 29.77
CA ALA A 75 5.68 -6.32 30.60
C ALA A 75 6.47 -6.21 31.90
#